data_AF-A0A527ZDQ8-F1
#
_entry.id   AF-A0A527ZDQ8-F1
#
_cell.length_a   1.000
_cell.length_b   1.000
_cell.length_c   1.000
_cell.angle_alpha   90.00
_cell.angle_beta   90.00
_cell.angle_gamma   90.00
#
_symmetry.space_group_name_H-M   'P 1'
#
loop_
_entity.id
_entity.type
_entity.pdbx_description
1 polymer ?
#
loop_
_entity_poly.entity_id
_entity_poly.type
_entity_poly.pdbx_seq_one_letter_code
_entity_poly.pdbx_strand_id
1 'polypeptide(L)' 'LGLSCSPCHRKICPLGHLNCLNTLEVAQVAAATERLLEMPAAA' A
#
# COMPACT_ATOMS: atom_id res chain seq x y z
N LEU A 1 9.27 -6.34 -1.73
CA LEU A 1 9.28 -4.86 -1.55
C LEU A 1 10.57 -4.34 -0.93
N GLY A 2 11.33 -5.15 -0.16
CA GLY A 2 12.71 -4.80 0.23
C GLY A 2 12.85 -3.64 1.23
N LEU A 3 11.75 -3.05 1.67
CA LEU A 3 11.74 -1.98 2.65
C LEU A 3 11.61 -2.55 4.06
N SER A 4 12.22 -1.87 5.03
CA SER A 4 12.16 -2.20 6.45
C SER A 4 10.72 -2.33 6.98
N CYS A 5 9.76 -1.58 6.42
CA CYS A 5 8.34 -1.76 6.66
C CYS A 5 7.59 -1.83 5.32
N SER A 6 7.20 -3.03 4.91
CA SER A 6 6.30 -3.27 3.77
C SER A 6 5.02 -3.96 4.21
N PRO A 7 3.90 -3.88 3.45
CA PRO A 7 2.68 -4.60 3.75
C PRO A 7 2.95 -6.11 3.90
N CYS A 8 2.79 -6.63 5.12
CA CYS A 8 2.97 -8.06 5.40
C CYS A 8 1.65 -8.85 5.35
N HIS A 9 0.52 -8.15 5.20
CA HIS A 9 -0.84 -8.70 5.15
C HIS A 9 -1.22 -9.63 6.31
N ARG A 10 -0.58 -9.46 7.48
CA ARG A 10 -0.89 -10.19 8.71
C ARG A 10 -1.76 -9.34 9.65
N LYS A 11 -2.61 -10.00 10.44
CA LYS A 11 -3.40 -9.35 11.50
C LYS A 11 -2.51 -8.66 12.55
N ILE A 12 -1.38 -9.27 12.89
CA ILE A 12 -0.38 -8.73 13.80
C ILE A 12 0.91 -8.53 12.99
N CYS A 13 1.44 -7.30 13.01
CA CYS A 13 2.69 -6.99 12.32
C CYS A 13 3.88 -7.59 13.07
N PRO A 14 4.80 -8.31 12.40
CA PRO A 14 5.99 -8.88 13.04
C PRO A 14 6.96 -7.83 13.59
N LEU A 15 6.82 -6.57 13.16
CA LEU A 15 7.67 -5.44 13.59
C LEU A 15 7.04 -4.63 14.74
N GLY A 16 5.84 -5.00 15.20
CA GLY A 16 5.17 -4.33 16.33
C GLY A 16 4.42 -3.05 15.98
N HIS A 17 4.33 -2.67 14.70
CA HIS A 17 3.67 -1.44 14.25
C HIS A 17 2.88 -1.63 12.95
N LEU A 18 1.91 -0.76 12.68
CA LEU A 18 1.13 -0.75 11.42
C LEU A 18 1.49 0.43 10.50
N ASN A 19 2.75 0.90 10.54
CA ASN A 19 3.21 2.07 9.78
C ASN A 19 2.93 1.96 8.27
N CYS A 20 3.11 0.79 7.65
CA CYS A 20 2.80 0.58 6.23
C CYS A 20 1.34 0.88 5.85
N LEU A 21 0.42 0.92 6.83
CA LEU A 21 -0.96 1.36 6.67
C LEU A 21 -1.17 2.78 7.21
N ASN A 22 -0.62 3.08 8.38
CA ASN A 22 -0.87 4.33 9.10
C ASN A 22 -0.14 5.56 8.53
N THR A 23 1.00 5.36 7.87
CA THR A 23 1.79 6.45 7.26
C THR A 23 1.57 6.54 5.76
N LEU A 24 0.57 5.84 5.23
CA LEU A 24 0.23 5.90 3.82
C LEU A 24 -0.64 7.13 3.58
N GLU A 25 -0.12 8.08 2.81
CA GLU A 25 -0.83 9.32 2.53
C GLU A 25 -2.00 9.09 1.57
N VAL A 26 -3.14 9.74 1.84
CA VAL A 26 -4.34 9.63 1.00
C VAL A 26 -4.05 10.01 -0.45
N ALA A 27 -3.24 11.05 -0.66
CA ALA A 27 -2.84 11.50 -1.99
C ALA A 27 -2.07 10.40 -2.78
N GLN A 28 -1.25 9.59 -2.11
CA GLN A 28 -0.52 8.49 -2.75
C GLN A 28 -1.48 7.39 -3.21
N VAL A 29 -2.52 7.10 -2.42
CA VAL A 29 -3.55 6.14 -2.78
C VAL A 29 -4.37 6.66 -3.96
N ALA A 30 -4.83 7.90 -3.91
CA ALA A 30 -5.61 8.52 -4.97
C ALA A 30 -4.86 8.48 -6.32
N ALA A 31 -3.60 8.90 -6.34
CA ALA A 31 -2.78 8.86 -7.55
C ALA A 31 -2.50 7.44 -8.06
N ALA A 32 -2.50 6.42 -7.19
CA ALA A 32 -2.42 5.02 -7.61
C ALA A 32 -3.74 4.53 -8.21
N THR A 33 -4.87 4.92 -7.62
CA THR A 33 -6.20 4.58 -8.12
C THR A 33 -6.47 5.21 -9.49
N GLU A 34 -6.16 6.49 -9.68
CA GLU A 34 -6.30 7.18 -10.97
C GLU A 34 -5.53 6.45 -12.08
N ARG A 35 -4.25 6.12 -11.84
CA ARG A 35 -3.44 5.33 -12.79
C ARG A 35 -4.09 3.98 -13.13
N LEU A 36 -4.67 3.30 -12.15
CA LEU A 36 -5.33 2.01 -12.38
C LEU A 36 -6.63 2.16 -13.17
N LEU A 37 -7.38 3.26 -13.00
CA LEU A 37 -8.60 3.54 -13.77
C LEU A 37 -8.28 3.91 -15.22
N GLU A 38 -7.15 4.55 -15.46
CA GLU A 38 -6.66 4.90 -16.80
C GLU A 38 -6.05 3.70 -17.54
N MET A 39 -5.55 2.71 -16.79
CA MET A 39 -5.07 1.46 -17.37
C MET A 39 -6.25 0.59 -17.81
N PRO A 40 -6.30 0.11 -19.06
CA PRO A 40 -7.31 -0.87 -19.44
C PRO A 40 -7.15 -2.10 -18.57
N ALA A 41 -8.27 -2.67 -18.12
CA ALA A 41 -8.27 -3.88 -17.31
C ALA A 41 -7.44 -4.97 -18.01
N ALA A 42 -6.39 -5.45 -17.33
CA ALA A 42 -5.62 -6.58 -17.81
C ALA A 42 -6.55 -7.80 -17.90
N ALA A 43 -6.75 -8.29 -19.13
CA ALA A 43 -7.49 -9.51 -19.44
C ALA A 43 -6.66 -10.76 -19.07
#